data_AF-A0A845DGK9-F1
#
_entry.id   AF-A0A845DGK9-F1
#
_cell.length_a   1.000
_cell.length_b   1.000
_cell.length_c   1.000
_cell.angle_alpha   90.00
_cell.angle_beta   90.00
_cell.angle_gamma   90.00
#
_symmetry.space_group_name_H-M   'P 1'
#
loop_
_entity.id
_entity.type
_entity.pdbx_description
1 polymer ?
#
loop_
_entity_poly.entity_id
_entity_poly.type
_entity_poly.pdbx_seq_one_letter_code
_entity_poly.pdbx_strand_id
1 'polypeptide(L)'
;MSEEEQGEVEKSEEGVDPEIVDDGEIIQAEESSHVSRQVRFEAWSGPLPAPSDFQAYEDVVEGAANRIMKMAEIQLAHRVALEAKTLDRSYWGLAAGFIIAMTALISGVVVTLNGYPLAGFGIIGVDLVSLVSLFVFGIRIPRGGRPRIARGQSEKGEPSDDRP
;
A
#
# COMPACT_ATOMS: atom_id res chain seq x y z
N MET A 1 51.25 32.56 -13.68
CA MET A 1 50.83 31.32 -12.99
C MET A 1 52.05 30.41 -13.04
N SER A 2 53.05 30.61 -12.18
CA SER A 2 53.03 30.57 -10.70
C SER A 2 53.01 29.13 -10.19
N GLU A 3 54.14 28.74 -9.60
CA GLU A 3 54.34 27.86 -8.41
C GLU A 3 53.99 26.37 -8.59
N GLU A 4 54.93 25.40 -8.50
CA GLU A 4 55.78 24.93 -7.37
C GLU A 4 55.03 24.31 -6.18
N GLU A 5 55.72 23.34 -5.54
CA GLU A 5 55.40 22.48 -4.37
C GLU A 5 54.53 21.22 -4.65
N GLN A 6 55.10 20.00 -4.62
CA GLN A 6 55.71 19.24 -3.50
C GLN A 6 54.72 18.88 -2.38
N GLY A 7 54.69 17.59 -2.00
CA GLY A 7 53.89 17.10 -0.87
C GLY A 7 53.77 15.58 -0.81
N GLU A 8 54.85 14.95 -0.33
CA GLU A 8 54.99 13.56 0.11
C GLU A 8 53.95 13.13 1.18
N VAL A 9 53.74 11.81 1.34
CA VAL A 9 53.66 10.99 2.58
C VAL A 9 52.81 9.75 2.26
N GLU A 10 53.44 8.61 1.93
CA GLU A 10 53.80 7.49 2.85
C GLU A 10 52.65 6.48 3.01
N LYS A 11 52.64 5.36 2.28
CA LYS A 11 53.30 4.07 2.58
C LYS A 11 52.73 3.35 3.81
N SER A 12 52.01 2.26 3.58
CA SER A 12 52.05 1.01 4.37
C SER A 12 51.46 -0.08 3.48
N GLU A 13 52.28 -0.97 2.90
CA GLU A 13 52.59 -2.31 3.46
C GLU A 13 51.42 -3.28 3.22
N GLU A 14 51.56 -4.50 2.70
CA GLU A 14 52.69 -5.39 2.47
C GLU A 14 52.14 -6.53 1.59
N GLY A 15 52.94 -7.12 0.69
CA GLY A 15 53.36 -8.53 0.80
C GLY A 15 52.18 -9.50 1.03
N VAL A 16 51.86 -10.46 0.16
CA VAL A 16 52.75 -11.53 -0.31
C VAL A 16 52.09 -12.20 -1.52
N ASP A 17 52.86 -12.32 -2.60
CA ASP A 17 52.75 -13.40 -3.59
C ASP A 17 54.13 -14.06 -3.53
N PRO A 18 54.31 -15.40 -3.54
CA PRO A 18 53.92 -16.27 -4.66
C PRO A 18 53.40 -17.65 -4.16
N GLU A 19 52.94 -18.61 -4.96
CA GLU A 19 53.77 -19.44 -5.83
C GLU A 19 52.89 -20.53 -6.48
N ILE A 20 52.85 -20.54 -7.83
CA ILE A 20 53.15 -21.65 -8.76
C ILE A 20 52.54 -23.02 -8.34
N VAL A 21 51.76 -23.73 -9.16
CA VAL A 21 52.25 -24.42 -10.36
C VAL A 21 51.18 -24.57 -11.45
N ASP A 22 51.55 -24.08 -12.64
CA ASP A 22 51.05 -24.48 -13.94
C ASP A 22 52.00 -25.56 -14.47
N ASP A 23 51.53 -26.79 -14.57
CA ASP A 23 52.22 -27.86 -15.28
C ASP A 23 51.21 -28.91 -15.79
N GLY A 24 51.07 -28.98 -17.11
CA GLY A 24 50.69 -30.21 -17.79
C GLY A 24 49.50 -30.14 -18.74
N GLU A 25 49.75 -29.60 -19.93
CA GLU A 25 49.34 -30.09 -21.25
C GLU A 25 48.20 -31.16 -21.36
N ILE A 26 47.06 -30.71 -21.89
CA ILE A 26 46.07 -31.32 -22.81
C ILE A 26 45.83 -32.85 -22.76
N ILE A 27 44.63 -33.25 -22.29
CA ILE A 27 43.88 -34.37 -22.89
C ILE A 27 42.45 -33.92 -23.23
N GLN A 28 42.06 -34.35 -24.43
CA GLN A 28 40.93 -33.95 -25.26
C GLN A 28 39.54 -34.13 -24.64
N ALA A 29 38.67 -33.16 -24.97
CA ALA A 29 37.23 -33.26 -25.21
C ALA A 29 36.48 -34.44 -24.57
N GLU A 30 35.79 -34.17 -23.47
CA GLU A 30 34.52 -34.84 -23.20
C GLU A 30 33.49 -33.83 -22.70
N GLU A 31 32.39 -33.80 -23.44
CA GLU A 31 31.20 -32.96 -23.38
C GLU A 31 30.53 -33.01 -22.00
N SER A 32 31.10 -32.32 -21.01
CA SER A 32 30.48 -32.22 -19.69
C SER A 32 29.45 -31.11 -19.69
N SER A 33 28.22 -31.52 -20.01
CA SER A 33 26.97 -30.81 -19.79
C SER A 33 27.08 -29.76 -18.68
N HIS A 34 27.01 -28.49 -19.06
CA HIS A 34 26.76 -27.40 -18.12
C HIS A 34 25.39 -27.65 -17.47
N VAL A 35 25.38 -28.36 -16.33
CA VAL A 35 24.23 -28.42 -15.44
C VAL A 35 24.07 -27.04 -14.86
N SER A 36 23.28 -26.21 -15.55
CA SER A 36 22.81 -24.95 -15.04
C SER A 36 21.96 -25.25 -13.80
N ARG A 37 22.55 -25.07 -12.62
CA ARG A 37 21.86 -25.14 -11.33
C ARG A 37 20.87 -23.98 -11.29
N GLN A 38 19.64 -24.20 -11.78
CA GLN A 38 18.57 -23.23 -11.64
C GLN A 38 18.22 -23.12 -10.14
N VAL A 39 18.58 -22.01 -9.53
CA VAL A 39 18.13 -21.66 -8.18
C VAL A 39 16.66 -21.23 -8.31
N ARG A 40 15.73 -22.07 -7.86
CA ARG A 40 14.30 -21.74 -7.83
C ARG A 40 14.03 -20.84 -6.63
N PHE A 41 13.77 -19.56 -6.87
CA PHE A 41 13.30 -18.64 -5.83
C PHE A 41 11.77 -18.73 -5.74
N GLU A 42 11.25 -19.34 -4.67
CA GLU A 42 9.83 -19.25 -4.33
C GLU A 42 9.61 -18.05 -3.40
N ALA A 43 9.09 -16.96 -3.96
CA ALA A 43 8.68 -15.80 -3.18
C ALA A 43 7.21 -15.96 -2.78
N TRP A 44 6.97 -16.20 -1.50
CA TRP A 44 5.62 -16.21 -0.94
C TRP A 44 5.36 -14.93 -0.17
N SER A 45 4.28 -14.22 -0.50
CA SER A 45 3.85 -13.01 0.19
C SER A 45 2.35 -13.08 0.40
N GLY A 46 1.95 -13.15 1.66
CA GLY A 46 0.56 -13.22 2.06
C GLY A 46 0.43 -13.40 3.57
N PRO A 47 -0.77 -13.18 4.12
CA PRO A 47 -1.05 -13.41 5.54
C PRO A 47 -1.14 -14.91 5.90
N LEU A 48 -1.14 -15.80 4.90
CA LEU A 48 -1.12 -17.25 5.05
C LEU A 48 0.32 -17.76 4.91
N PRO A 49 0.70 -18.85 5.62
CA PRO A 49 2.00 -19.49 5.44
C PRO A 49 2.14 -20.05 4.02
N ALA A 50 3.38 -20.32 3.60
CA ALA A 50 3.61 -20.92 2.30
C ALA A 50 2.96 -22.32 2.24
N PRO A 51 2.52 -22.78 1.05
CA PRO A 51 1.93 -24.11 0.89
C PRO A 51 2.84 -25.23 1.42
N SER A 52 4.16 -25.07 1.27
CA SER A 52 5.19 -25.99 1.77
C SER A 52 5.22 -26.11 3.29
N ASP A 53 4.79 -25.07 4.02
CA ASP A 53 5.00 -24.96 5.47
C ASP A 53 3.83 -25.56 6.26
N PHE A 54 2.66 -25.78 5.62
CA PHE A 54 1.49 -26.33 6.28
C PHE A 54 1.73 -27.69 6.92
N GLN A 55 2.55 -28.52 6.27
CA GLN A 55 2.91 -29.84 6.80
C GLN A 55 3.73 -29.70 8.09
N ALA A 56 4.69 -28.77 8.13
CA ALA A 56 5.48 -28.49 9.33
C ALA A 56 4.59 -27.99 10.49
N TYR A 57 3.54 -27.21 10.22
CA TYR A 57 2.59 -26.82 11.27
C TYR A 57 1.81 -28.00 11.82
N GLU A 58 1.34 -28.89 10.94
CA GLU A 58 0.58 -30.09 11.33
C GLU A 58 1.43 -31.07 12.14
N ASP A 59 2.71 -31.20 11.79
CA ASP A 59 3.67 -32.05 12.48
C ASP A 59 4.00 -31.55 13.91
N VAL A 60 3.95 -30.22 14.14
CA VAL A 60 4.22 -29.63 15.47
C VAL A 60 2.98 -29.69 16.37
N VAL A 61 1.80 -29.41 15.82
CA VAL A 61 0.52 -29.53 16.54
C VAL A 61 -0.52 -30.06 15.58
N GLU A 62 -1.08 -31.23 15.90
CA GLU A 62 -2.14 -31.84 15.12
C GLU A 62 -3.34 -30.87 14.98
N GLY A 63 -3.83 -30.72 13.75
CA GLY A 63 -4.90 -29.81 13.35
C GLY A 63 -4.50 -28.33 13.20
N ALA A 64 -3.22 -27.98 13.36
CA ALA A 64 -2.77 -26.59 13.21
C ALA A 64 -3.00 -26.03 11.80
N ALA A 65 -2.75 -26.83 10.76
CA ALA A 65 -2.95 -26.39 9.38
C ALA A 65 -4.43 -26.01 9.13
N ASN A 66 -5.35 -26.85 9.60
CA ASN A 66 -6.79 -26.61 9.51
C ASN A 66 -7.19 -25.35 10.30
N ARG A 67 -6.68 -25.17 11.52
CA ARG A 67 -6.94 -23.95 12.32
C ARG A 67 -6.48 -22.69 11.61
N ILE A 68 -5.32 -22.71 10.94
CA ILE A 68 -4.82 -21.58 10.15
C ILE A 68 -5.74 -21.29 8.95
N MET A 69 -6.14 -22.31 8.20
CA MET A 69 -7.07 -22.15 7.07
C MET A 69 -8.42 -21.61 7.53
N LYS A 70 -8.97 -22.14 8.62
CA LYS A 70 -10.22 -21.68 9.21
C LYS A 70 -10.15 -20.23 9.68
N MET A 71 -9.03 -19.80 10.25
CA MET A 71 -8.82 -18.39 10.60
C MET A 71 -8.85 -17.50 9.35
N ALA A 72 -8.23 -17.93 8.26
CA ALA A 72 -8.26 -17.18 6.99
C ALA A 72 -9.67 -17.15 6.37
N GLU A 73 -10.41 -18.25 6.40
CA GLU A 73 -11.81 -18.31 5.95
C GLU A 73 -12.70 -17.33 6.73
N ILE A 74 -12.58 -17.30 8.05
CA ILE A 74 -13.34 -16.37 8.91
C ILE A 74 -12.98 -14.92 8.56
N GLN A 75 -11.71 -14.61 8.35
CA GLN A 75 -11.29 -13.26 7.96
C GLN A 75 -11.82 -12.87 6.58
N LEU A 76 -11.82 -13.80 5.62
CA LEU A 76 -12.39 -13.58 4.30
C LEU A 76 -13.90 -13.35 4.38
N ALA A 77 -14.62 -14.22 5.08
CA ALA A 77 -16.07 -14.08 5.30
C ALA A 77 -16.42 -12.75 5.98
N HIS A 78 -15.64 -12.33 6.97
CA HIS A 78 -15.81 -11.03 7.61
C HIS A 78 -15.59 -9.86 6.63
N ARG A 79 -14.54 -9.91 5.80
CA ARG A 79 -14.30 -8.89 4.76
C ARG A 79 -15.42 -8.83 3.74
N VAL A 80 -15.85 -9.97 3.21
CA VAL A 80 -16.97 -10.06 2.26
C VAL A 80 -18.25 -9.50 2.90
N ALA A 81 -18.52 -9.83 4.17
CA ALA A 81 -19.68 -9.28 4.88
C ALA A 81 -19.60 -7.76 5.07
N LEU A 82 -18.42 -7.20 5.29
CA LEU A 82 -18.22 -5.74 5.35
C LEU A 82 -18.37 -5.09 3.97
N GLU A 83 -17.80 -5.69 2.93
CA GLU A 83 -17.95 -5.21 1.55
C GLU A 83 -19.41 -5.18 1.13
N ALA A 84 -20.17 -6.24 1.41
CA ALA A 84 -21.62 -6.29 1.17
C ALA A 84 -22.37 -5.15 1.90
N LYS A 85 -22.06 -4.93 3.18
CA LYS A 85 -22.68 -3.83 3.97
C LYS A 85 -22.28 -2.43 3.50
N THR A 86 -21.11 -2.27 2.88
CA THR A 86 -20.71 -0.96 2.34
C THR A 86 -21.52 -0.55 1.11
N LEU A 87 -22.10 -1.50 0.37
CA LEU A 87 -23.01 -1.19 -0.74
C LEU A 87 -24.29 -0.54 -0.22
N ASP A 88 -24.88 -1.07 0.85
CA ASP A 88 -26.15 -0.60 1.40
C ASP A 88 -26.10 0.84 1.92
N ARG A 89 -24.97 1.27 2.48
CA ARG A 89 -24.84 2.63 3.04
C ARG A 89 -24.81 3.70 1.95
N SER A 90 -24.36 3.36 0.74
CA SER A 90 -24.25 4.30 -0.38
C SER A 90 -25.62 4.76 -0.88
N TYR A 91 -26.62 3.86 -0.88
CA TYR A 91 -27.95 4.16 -1.41
C TYR A 91 -28.70 5.24 -0.64
N TRP A 92 -28.52 5.31 0.68
CA TRP A 92 -29.20 6.32 1.51
C TRP A 92 -28.69 7.75 1.23
N GLY A 93 -27.39 7.92 0.99
CA GLY A 93 -26.83 9.21 0.62
C GLY A 93 -27.31 9.65 -0.77
N LEU A 94 -27.34 8.72 -1.72
CA LEU A 94 -27.86 8.98 -3.07
C LEU A 94 -29.36 9.32 -3.06
N ALA A 95 -30.16 8.59 -2.29
CA ALA A 95 -31.59 8.84 -2.14
C ALA A 95 -31.86 10.22 -1.52
N ALA A 96 -31.11 10.59 -0.46
CA ALA A 96 -31.23 11.91 0.15
C ALA A 96 -30.86 13.03 -0.85
N GLY A 97 -29.76 12.88 -1.58
CA GLY A 97 -29.35 13.83 -2.63
C GLY A 97 -30.39 13.95 -3.76
N PHE A 98 -30.97 12.83 -4.18
CA PHE A 98 -32.02 12.79 -5.19
C PHE A 98 -33.28 13.53 -4.76
N ILE A 99 -33.72 13.34 -3.51
CA ILE A 99 -34.88 14.06 -2.95
C ILE A 99 -34.63 15.57 -2.95
N ILE A 100 -33.44 16.00 -2.50
CA ILE A 100 -33.07 17.43 -2.49
C ILE A 100 -33.11 18.01 -3.91
N ALA A 101 -32.48 17.34 -4.88
CA ALA A 101 -32.49 17.77 -6.29
C ALA A 101 -33.92 17.87 -6.84
N MET A 102 -34.78 16.87 -6.58
CA MET A 102 -36.17 16.92 -6.99
C MET A 102 -36.95 18.08 -6.37
N THR A 103 -36.76 18.34 -5.07
CA THR A 103 -37.41 19.49 -4.43
C THR A 103 -36.93 20.82 -5.01
N ALA A 104 -35.63 20.96 -5.29
CA ALA A 104 -35.07 22.16 -5.91
C ALA A 104 -35.62 22.37 -7.33
N LEU A 105 -35.65 21.33 -8.14
CA LEU A 105 -36.18 21.36 -9.50
C LEU A 105 -37.67 21.73 -9.54
N ILE A 106 -38.50 21.09 -8.70
CA ILE A 106 -39.92 21.43 -8.58
C ILE A 106 -40.10 22.88 -8.12
N SER A 107 -39.31 23.34 -7.15
CA SER A 107 -39.38 24.71 -6.67
C SER A 107 -39.06 25.72 -7.79
N GLY A 108 -38.06 25.44 -8.61
CA GLY A 108 -37.69 26.29 -9.75
C GLY A 108 -38.80 26.37 -10.80
N VAL A 109 -39.45 25.24 -11.09
CA VAL A 109 -40.61 25.20 -11.99
C VAL A 109 -41.78 26.02 -11.42
N VAL A 110 -42.11 25.84 -10.14
CA VAL A 110 -43.19 26.59 -9.47
C VAL A 110 -42.91 28.09 -9.50
N VAL A 111 -41.68 28.52 -9.23
CA VAL A 111 -41.29 29.95 -9.28
C VAL A 111 -41.39 30.51 -10.70
N THR A 112 -41.01 29.71 -11.71
CA THR A 112 -41.14 30.08 -13.12
C THR A 112 -42.59 30.30 -13.51
N LEU A 113 -43.49 29.38 -13.10
CA LEU A 113 -44.92 29.47 -13.40
C LEU A 113 -45.62 30.62 -12.66
N ASN A 114 -45.10 31.04 -11.49
CA ASN A 114 -45.62 32.19 -10.73
C ASN A 114 -45.17 33.56 -11.28
N GLY A 115 -44.50 33.60 -12.45
CA GLY A 115 -44.16 34.85 -13.13
C GLY A 115 -42.77 35.39 -12.85
N TYR A 116 -41.89 34.61 -12.19
CA TYR A 116 -40.49 34.95 -11.99
C TYR A 116 -39.56 34.04 -12.81
N PRO A 117 -39.60 34.12 -14.16
CA PRO A 117 -38.86 33.19 -15.00
C PRO A 117 -37.35 33.27 -14.78
N LEU A 118 -36.80 34.48 -14.57
CA LEU A 118 -35.36 34.65 -14.36
C LEU A 118 -34.88 33.96 -13.07
N ALA A 119 -35.65 34.05 -11.99
CA ALA A 119 -35.33 33.38 -10.73
C ALA A 119 -35.48 31.85 -10.87
N GLY A 120 -36.54 31.39 -11.52
CA GLY A 120 -36.78 29.96 -11.74
C GLY A 120 -35.71 29.30 -12.63
N PHE A 121 -35.31 29.96 -13.73
CA PHE A 121 -34.19 29.51 -14.56
C PHE A 121 -32.86 29.51 -13.80
N GLY A 122 -32.63 30.49 -12.91
CA GLY A 122 -31.44 30.51 -12.06
C GLY A 122 -31.37 29.28 -11.14
N ILE A 123 -32.48 28.93 -10.48
CA ILE A 123 -32.55 27.75 -9.59
C ILE A 123 -32.31 26.46 -10.38
N ILE A 124 -33.02 26.27 -11.51
CA ILE A 124 -32.88 25.06 -12.33
C ILE A 124 -31.47 24.97 -12.94
N GLY A 125 -30.91 26.10 -13.39
CA GLY A 125 -29.57 26.16 -13.97
C GLY A 125 -28.48 25.77 -12.98
N VAL A 126 -28.54 26.28 -11.75
CA VAL A 126 -27.60 25.91 -10.68
C VAL A 126 -27.70 24.41 -10.35
N ASP A 127 -28.92 23.88 -10.27
CA ASP A 127 -29.15 22.46 -9.97
C ASP A 127 -28.55 21.55 -11.06
N LEU A 128 -28.78 21.87 -12.34
CA LEU A 128 -28.19 21.16 -13.47
C LEU A 128 -26.66 21.23 -13.49
N VAL A 129 -26.09 22.43 -13.31
CA VAL A 129 -24.63 22.61 -13.28
C VAL A 129 -24.01 21.83 -12.14
N SER A 130 -24.64 21.82 -10.96
CA SER A 130 -24.20 21.03 -9.81
C SER A 130 -24.18 19.52 -10.11
N LEU A 131 -25.27 18.98 -10.66
CA LEU A 131 -25.37 17.56 -11.02
C LEU A 131 -24.37 17.17 -12.11
N VAL A 132 -24.23 17.98 -13.15
CA VAL A 132 -23.25 17.76 -14.22
C VAL A 132 -21.84 17.79 -13.66
N SER A 133 -21.52 18.74 -12.79
CA SER A 133 -20.21 18.84 -12.15
C SER A 133 -19.91 17.60 -11.31
N LEU A 134 -20.89 17.11 -10.54
CA LEU A 134 -20.74 15.90 -9.75
C LEU A 134 -20.44 14.68 -10.62
N PHE A 135 -21.11 14.56 -11.77
CA PHE A 135 -20.94 13.44 -12.68
C PHE A 135 -19.61 13.51 -13.45
N VAL A 136 -19.24 14.70 -13.96
CA VAL A 136 -18.01 14.91 -14.74
C VAL A 136 -16.77 14.83 -13.86
N PHE A 137 -16.80 15.47 -12.69
CA PHE A 137 -15.63 15.54 -11.81
C PHE A 137 -15.57 14.41 -10.78
N GLY A 138 -16.61 13.58 -10.65
CA GLY A 138 -16.64 12.36 -9.86
C GLY A 138 -16.01 12.54 -8.47
N ILE A 139 -16.73 13.17 -7.54
CA ILE A 139 -16.18 13.53 -6.23
C ILE A 139 -15.67 12.27 -5.50
N ARG A 140 -14.35 12.11 -5.43
CA ARG A 140 -13.70 11.13 -4.56
C ARG A 140 -13.73 11.71 -3.15
N ILE A 141 -14.76 11.38 -2.37
CA ILE A 141 -14.80 11.73 -0.95
C ILE A 141 -13.56 11.12 -0.30
N PRO A 142 -12.62 11.93 0.25
CA PRO A 142 -11.47 11.40 0.95
C PRO A 142 -11.98 10.60 2.14
N ARG A 143 -11.82 9.28 2.11
CA ARG A 143 -12.15 8.43 3.26
C ARG A 143 -11.29 8.92 4.42
N GLY A 144 -11.93 9.46 5.46
CA GLY A 144 -11.27 10.04 6.62
C GLY A 144 -10.15 9.14 7.12
N GLY A 145 -8.91 9.57 6.86
CA GLY A 145 -7.72 8.89 7.36
C GLY A 145 -7.78 8.95 8.88
N ARG A 146 -7.73 7.78 9.52
CA ARG A 146 -7.65 7.71 10.98
C ARG A 146 -6.48 8.58 11.44
N PRO A 147 -6.66 9.48 12.42
CA PRO A 147 -5.53 10.23 12.96
C PRO A 147 -4.51 9.22 13.48
N ARG A 148 -3.30 9.20 12.87
CA ARG A 148 -2.16 8.49 13.44
C ARG A 148 -1.82 9.24 14.71
N ILE A 149 -2.29 8.72 15.84
CA ILE A 149 -1.83 9.11 17.16
C ILE A 149 -0.31 8.92 17.16
N ALA A 150 0.41 10.04 17.07
CA ALA A 150 1.86 10.09 17.15
C ALA A 150 2.25 9.62 18.56
N ARG A 151 2.58 8.33 18.67
CA ARG A 151 3.22 7.76 19.85
C ARG A 151 4.67 8.23 19.82
N GLY A 152 5.00 9.21 20.66
CA GLY A 152 6.40 9.55 20.89
C GLY A 152 6.59 10.94 21.46
N GLN A 153 6.04 11.24 22.64
CA GLN A 153 6.57 12.23 23.59
C GLN A 153 6.09 11.88 25.01
N SER A 154 6.63 10.81 25.59
CA SER A 154 6.57 10.54 27.04
C SER A 154 7.87 9.87 27.43
N GLU A 155 8.98 10.60 27.26
CA GLU A 155 10.28 10.24 27.81
C GLU A 155 11.14 11.50 27.97
N LYS A 156 10.59 12.50 28.67
CA LYS A 156 11.41 13.59 29.20
C LYS A 156 10.91 13.93 30.59
N GLY A 157 11.26 13.04 31.52
CA GLY A 157 10.94 13.16 32.92
C GLY A 157 11.92 12.33 33.73
N GLU A 158 13.15 12.81 33.86
CA GLU A 158 14.01 12.44 34.98
C GLU A 158 14.80 13.69 35.39
N PRO A 159 14.44 14.37 36.49
CA PRO A 159 15.32 15.33 37.12
C PRO A 159 16.29 14.53 38.02
N SER A 160 17.52 14.34 37.58
CA SER A 160 18.58 13.83 38.47
C SER A 160 19.04 14.97 39.38
N ASP A 161 18.34 15.04 40.51
CA ASP A 161 18.65 15.76 41.74
C ASP A 161 20.02 15.31 42.32
N ASP A 162 20.76 16.29 42.85
CA ASP A 162 21.77 16.25 43.93
C ASP A 162 22.58 14.95 44.15
N ARG A 163 23.92 14.92 44.22
CA ARG A 163 24.89 15.68 45.04
C ARG A 163 26.17 14.80 45.05
N PRO A 164 27.31 15.18 45.69
CA PRO A 164 27.84 16.50 46.04
C PRO A 164 29.06 16.91 45.18
#